data_AF-A0A7W1EUL2-F1
#
_entry.id   AF-A0A7W1EUL2-F1
#
_cell.length_a   1.000
_cell.length_b   1.000
_cell.length_c   1.000
_cell.angle_alpha   90.00
_cell.angle_beta   90.00
_cell.angle_gamma   90.00
#
_symmetry.space_group_name_H-M   'P 1'
#
loop_
_entity.id
_entity.type
_entity.pdbx_description
1 polymer ?
#
loop_
_entity_poly.entity_id
_entity_poly.type
_entity_poly.pdbx_seq_one_letter_code
_entity_poly.pdbx_strand_id
1 'polypeptide(L)'
;MIKFSDKITKNITDLDTVYADVLSKMSIEERITYCEILIKTTEDFLMKNELFLHKTIKIKSLEIISAAQIEVKELKKQIKRIKKN
;
A
#
# COMPACT_ATOMS: atom_id res chain seq x y z
N MET A 1 -26.53 -3.62 23.26
CA MET A 1 -26.62 -4.00 21.84
C MET A 1 -25.53 -3.21 21.10
N ILE A 2 -24.34 -3.79 20.93
CA ILE A 2 -23.23 -3.12 20.24
C ILE A 2 -23.55 -3.19 18.74
N LYS A 3 -23.61 -2.04 18.06
CA LYS A 3 -24.00 -1.97 16.65
C LYS A 3 -22.95 -2.66 15.79
N PHE A 4 -23.39 -3.40 14.77
CA PHE A 4 -22.51 -4.12 13.83
C PHE A 4 -21.47 -3.18 13.17
N SER A 5 -21.79 -1.90 13.03
CA SER A 5 -20.87 -0.86 12.54
C SER A 5 -19.65 -0.66 13.45
N ASP A 6 -19.82 -0.68 14.76
CA ASP A 6 -18.74 -0.36 15.71
C ASP A 6 -17.65 -1.43 15.70
N LYS A 7 -18.05 -2.68 15.41
CA LYS A 7 -17.14 -3.82 15.28
C LYS A 7 -16.34 -3.76 13.97
N ILE A 8 -16.95 -3.29 12.88
CA ILE A 8 -16.28 -3.08 11.60
C ILE A 8 -15.29 -1.92 11.70
N THR A 9 -15.70 -0.79 12.27
CA THR A 9 -14.84 0.39 12.44
C THR A 9 -13.64 0.06 13.31
N LYS A 10 -13.86 -0.64 14.44
CA LYS A 10 -12.77 -1.11 15.30
C LYS A 10 -11.81 -2.04 14.57
N ASN A 11 -12.33 -3.01 13.81
CA ASN A 11 -11.48 -3.93 13.05
C ASN A 11 -10.64 -3.23 11.97
N ILE A 12 -11.16 -2.20 11.31
CA ILE A 12 -10.40 -1.42 10.31
C ILE A 12 -9.30 -0.60 11.02
N THR A 13 -9.64 0.08 12.13
CA THR A 13 -8.67 0.85 12.91
C THR A 13 -7.56 -0.03 13.50
N ASP A 14 -7.91 -1.23 13.98
CA ASP A 14 -6.94 -2.21 14.47
C ASP A 14 -6.02 -2.67 13.32
N LEU A 15 -6.56 -2.86 12.11
CA LEU A 15 -5.78 -3.23 10.92
C LEU A 15 -4.82 -2.12 10.49
N ASP A 16 -5.29 -0.87 10.46
CA ASP A 16 -4.48 0.31 10.16
C ASP A 16 -3.36 0.49 11.20
N THR A 17 -3.65 0.22 12.47
CA THR A 17 -2.66 0.29 13.56
C THR A 17 -1.59 -0.79 13.41
N VAL A 18 -1.98 -2.04 13.14
CA VAL A 18 -1.04 -3.13 12.88
C VAL A 18 -0.20 -2.83 11.64
N TYR A 19 -0.82 -2.30 10.59
CA TYR A 19 -0.14 -1.94 9.36
C TYR A 19 0.90 -0.82 9.59
N ALA A 20 0.53 0.23 10.32
CA ALA A 20 1.44 1.31 10.68
C ALA A 20 2.59 0.82 11.58
N ASP A 21 2.31 -0.05 12.55
CA ASP A 21 3.33 -0.65 13.43
C ASP A 21 4.33 -1.51 12.64
N VAL A 22 3.84 -2.35 11.71
CA VAL A 22 4.69 -3.16 10.82
C VAL A 22 5.57 -2.25 9.95
N LEU A 23 5.00 -1.22 9.33
CA LEU A 23 5.76 -0.28 8.50
C LEU A 23 6.80 0.50 9.31
N SER A 24 6.53 0.79 10.58
CA SER A 24 7.47 1.52 11.45
C SER A 24 8.73 0.71 11.79
N LYS A 25 8.64 -0.62 11.73
CA LYS A 25 9.73 -1.55 12.02
C LYS A 25 10.53 -1.95 10.78
N MET A 26 9.99 -1.70 9.59
CA MET A 26 10.67 -1.99 8.32
C MET A 26 11.77 -0.96 8.03
N SER A 27 12.92 -1.47 7.59
CA SER A 27 13.97 -0.65 6.99
C SER A 27 13.48 0.04 5.71
N ILE A 28 14.20 1.08 5.29
CA ILE A 28 13.87 1.81 4.04
C ILE A 28 13.89 0.86 2.82
N GLU A 29 14.81 -0.10 2.81
CA GLU A 29 14.94 -1.09 1.73
C GLU A 29 13.76 -2.08 1.73
N GLU A 30 13.33 -2.57 2.89
CA GLU A 30 12.14 -3.43 3.01
C GLU A 30 10.86 -2.71 2.61
N ARG A 31 10.71 -1.42 2.96
CA ARG A 31 9.58 -0.60 2.53
C ARG A 31 9.53 -0.44 1.02
N ILE A 32 10.69 -0.25 0.37
CA ILE A 32 10.77 -0.21 -1.10
C ILE A 32 10.30 -1.53 -1.69
N THR A 33 10.81 -2.67 -1.19
CA THR A 33 10.42 -4.00 -1.67
C THR A 33 8.92 -4.25 -1.49
N TYR A 34 8.36 -3.86 -0.34
CA TYR A 34 6.93 -3.96 -0.09
C TYR A 34 6.11 -3.16 -1.10
N CYS A 35 6.48 -1.90 -1.37
CA CYS A 35 5.80 -1.08 -2.36
C CYS A 35 5.91 -1.66 -3.78
N GLU A 36 7.07 -2.20 -4.15
CA GLU A 36 7.27 -2.84 -5.47
C GLU A 36 6.40 -4.11 -5.62
N ILE A 37 6.26 -4.91 -4.56
CA ILE A 37 5.35 -6.07 -4.53
C ILE A 37 3.90 -5.60 -4.65
N LEU A 38 3.51 -4.54 -3.94
CA LEU A 38 2.15 -3.99 -3.97
C LEU A 38 1.78 -3.50 -5.38
N ILE A 39 2.69 -2.79 -6.05
CA ILE A 39 2.52 -2.33 -7.44
C ILE A 39 2.28 -3.54 -8.34
N LYS A 40 3.21 -4.51 -8.35
CA LYS A 40 3.13 -5.67 -9.23
C LYS A 40 1.86 -6.49 -9.00
N THR A 41 1.50 -6.73 -7.74
CA THR A 41 0.29 -7.49 -7.39
C THR A 41 -0.97 -6.77 -7.85
N THR A 42 -0.99 -5.44 -7.76
CA THR A 42 -2.14 -4.64 -8.19
C THR A 42 -2.23 -4.56 -9.72
N GLU A 43 -1.10 -4.44 -10.42
CA GLU A 43 -1.03 -4.50 -11.88
C GLU A 43 -1.49 -5.88 -12.39
N ASP A 44 -1.00 -6.96 -11.80
CA ASP A 44 -1.43 -8.33 -12.11
C ASP A 44 -2.94 -8.51 -11.90
N PHE A 45 -3.50 -7.93 -10.82
CA PHE A 45 -4.93 -7.95 -10.56
C PHE A 45 -5.72 -7.19 -11.64
N LEU A 46 -5.26 -5.99 -12.01
CA LEU A 46 -5.89 -5.18 -13.05
C LEU A 46 -5.86 -5.89 -14.42
N MET A 47 -4.73 -6.48 -14.79
CA MET A 47 -4.57 -7.22 -16.06
C MET A 47 -5.47 -8.46 -16.11
N LYS A 48 -5.52 -9.26 -15.03
CA LYS A 48 -6.33 -10.48 -14.99
C LYS A 48 -7.84 -10.21 -15.04
N ASN A 49 -8.27 -9.04 -14.57
CA ASN A 49 -9.69 -8.70 -14.41
C ASN A 49 -10.14 -7.56 -15.33
N GLU A 50 -9.33 -7.14 -16.30
CA GLU A 50 -9.51 -5.90 -17.06
C GLU A 50 -10.92 -5.72 -17.64
N LEU A 51 -11.52 -6.80 -18.15
CA LEU A 51 -12.84 -6.81 -18.80
C LEU A 51 -14.02 -6.80 -17.82
N PHE A 52 -13.81 -7.21 -16.58
CA PHE A 52 -14.88 -7.42 -15.58
C PHE A 52 -14.77 -6.49 -14.37
N LEU A 53 -13.76 -5.62 -14.35
CA LEU A 53 -13.50 -4.77 -13.21
C LEU A 53 -14.44 -3.55 -13.17
N HIS A 54 -15.16 -3.41 -12.07
CA HIS A 54 -15.97 -2.22 -11.82
C HIS A 54 -15.10 -0.95 -11.84
N LYS A 55 -15.57 0.13 -12.48
CA LYS A 55 -14.83 1.38 -12.67
C LYS A 55 -14.22 1.93 -11.38
N THR A 56 -14.97 1.90 -10.27
CA THR A 56 -14.49 2.37 -8.96
C THR A 56 -13.31 1.55 -8.43
N ILE A 57 -13.33 0.23 -8.63
CA ILE A 57 -12.23 -0.65 -8.23
C ILE A 57 -11.00 -0.34 -9.09
N LYS A 58 -11.21 -0.18 -10.41
CA LYS A 58 -10.13 0.21 -11.34
C LYS A 58 -9.44 1.51 -10.90
N ILE A 59 -10.21 2.54 -10.57
CA ILE A 59 -9.67 3.83 -10.11
C ILE A 59 -8.87 3.65 -8.81
N LYS A 60 -9.44 2.99 -7.79
CA LYS A 60 -8.75 2.77 -6.51
C LYS A 60 -7.46 1.96 -6.67
N SER A 61 -7.46 0.94 -7.52
CA SER A 61 -6.25 0.16 -7.81
C SER A 61 -5.16 1.03 -8.47
N LEU A 62 -5.54 1.93 -9.38
CA LEU A 62 -4.59 2.88 -10.00
C LEU A 62 -4.07 3.92 -8.99
N GLU A 63 -4.91 4.39 -8.06
CA GLU A 63 -4.50 5.29 -6.96
C GLU A 63 -3.47 4.61 -6.04
N ILE A 64 -3.68 3.32 -5.71
CA ILE A 64 -2.73 2.52 -4.92
C ILE A 64 -1.38 2.40 -5.65
N ILE A 65 -1.39 2.08 -6.95
CA ILE A 65 -0.16 1.99 -7.75
C ILE A 65 0.57 3.34 -7.76
N SER A 66 -0.15 4.43 -8.01
CA SER A 66 0.44 5.77 -8.08
C SER A 66 1.07 6.18 -6.75
N ALA A 67 0.38 5.96 -5.63
CA ALA A 67 0.90 6.25 -4.29
C ALA A 67 2.16 5.42 -3.98
N ALA A 68 2.13 4.12 -4.26
CA ALA A 68 3.29 3.24 -4.04
C ALA A 68 4.50 3.63 -4.90
N GLN A 69 4.29 4.06 -6.16
CA GLN A 69 5.37 4.52 -7.04
C GLN A 69 6.03 5.81 -6.51
N ILE A 70 5.24 6.76 -6.00
CA ILE A 70 5.74 7.99 -5.38
C ILE A 70 6.60 7.64 -4.15
N GLU A 71 6.10 6.76 -3.28
CA GLU A 71 6.80 6.31 -2.08
C GLU A 71 8.16 5.67 -2.42
N VAL A 72 8.20 4.73 -3.37
CA VAL A 72 9.45 4.10 -3.83
C VAL A 72 10.45 5.15 -4.31
N LYS A 73 10.00 6.16 -5.06
CA LYS A 73 10.86 7.23 -5.58
C LYS A 73 11.47 8.06 -4.45
N GLU A 74 10.68 8.42 -3.45
CA GLU A 74 11.15 9.19 -2.30
C GLU A 74 12.09 8.38 -1.40
N LEU A 75 11.75 7.12 -1.10
CA LEU A 75 12.61 6.23 -0.32
C LEU A 75 13.96 5.97 -1.02
N LYS A 76 13.96 5.74 -2.34
CA LYS A 76 15.21 5.59 -3.13
C LYS A 76 16.06 6.86 -3.09
N LYS A 77 15.47 8.05 -3.07
CA LYS A 77 16.20 9.32 -2.87
C LYS A 77 16.82 9.40 -1.47
N GLN A 78 16.09 8.98 -0.44
CA GLN A 78 16.61 8.96 0.94
C GLN A 78 17.82 8.03 1.06
N ILE A 79 17.76 6.81 0.51
CA ILE A 79 18.91 5.88 0.49
C ILE A 79 20.14 6.53 -0.17
N LYS A 80 19.96 7.19 -1.31
CA LYS A 80 21.06 7.87 -2.02
C LYS A 80 21.70 8.98 -1.18
N ARG A 81 20.93 9.67 -0.34
CA ARG A 81 21.45 10.69 0.59
C ARG A 81 22.23 10.05 1.73
N ILE A 82 21.69 8.97 2.31
CA ILE A 82 22.35 8.23 3.39
C ILE A 82 23.69 7.64 2.92
N LYS A 83 23.73 7.01 1.73
CA LYS A 83 24.95 6.41 1.17
C LYS A 83 26.01 7.41 0.68
N LYS A 84 25.68 8.70 0.60
CA LYS A 84 26.61 9.78 0.19
C LYS A 84 27.31 10.46 1.37
N ASN A 85 26.79 10.27 2.58
CA ASN A 85 27.43 10.67 3.83
C ASN A 85 28.23 9.49 4.40
#